data_AF-A0A1H7WKW4-F1
#
_entry.id   AF-A0A1H7WKW4-F1
#
_cell.length_a   1.000
_cell.length_b   1.000
_cell.length_c   1.000
_cell.angle_alpha   90.00
_cell.angle_beta   90.00
_cell.angle_gamma   90.00
#
_symmetry.space_group_name_H-M   'P 1'
#
loop_
_entity.id
_entity.type
_entity.pdbx_description
1 polymer ?
#
loop_
_entity_poly.entity_id
_entity_poly.type
_entity_poly.pdbx_seq_one_letter_code
_entity_poly.pdbx_strand_id
1 'polypeptide(L)'
;MGHLRVISIAMSAITGPATIDQLVADAAAAGYALTTRRIRDWTQAGLLDYPQRRPAGKGHGSHAALYEESQRHLLLTLLHHRQSVSIRGLAQIPVAVWLYWGDEFVPLRQVRVALKTWLGDPRVSRPRARQSAKDILKQFDHPSAAPAARKKLLDLVTDAAYTGRVDLAALERTLRDVFEPGFGTLRRGLGHPSAPLAVDSYVGLIDARLRATKNLARDEFTDDDFRAARTAHLINHVQYAAEQPVLAATAPAGHEDLYAPITAERALNESCDHLLTVLGLGIIYPEQAARFACTPSPHVTLQP
;
A
#
# COMPACT_ATOMS: atom_id res chain seq x y z
N MET A 1 23.50 13.98 5.98
CA MET A 1 24.49 12.95 5.56
C MET A 1 25.02 12.08 6.71
N GLY A 2 25.34 12.62 7.90
CA GLY A 2 25.89 11.80 9.00
C GLY A 2 24.98 10.66 9.48
N HIS A 3 23.66 10.89 9.56
CA HIS A 3 22.73 9.90 10.12
C HIS A 3 22.51 8.65 9.25
N LEU A 4 22.48 8.80 7.92
CA LEU A 4 22.38 7.67 6.98
C LEU A 4 23.64 6.80 7.00
N ARG A 5 24.81 7.42 7.21
CA ARG A 5 26.08 6.70 7.33
C ARG A 5 26.14 5.85 8.61
N VAL A 6 25.63 6.37 9.73
CA VAL A 6 25.54 5.62 10.99
C VAL A 6 24.60 4.43 10.87
N ILE A 7 23.44 4.60 10.22
CA ILE A 7 22.49 3.49 9.98
C ILE A 7 23.13 2.44 9.07
N SER A 8 23.80 2.84 7.99
CA SER A 8 24.47 1.91 7.09
C SER A 8 25.55 1.10 7.82
N ILE A 9 26.37 1.73 8.66
CA ILE A 9 27.37 1.03 9.48
C ILE A 9 26.70 0.07 10.48
N ALA A 10 25.64 0.50 11.16
CA ALA A 10 24.89 -0.34 12.10
C ALA A 10 24.24 -1.55 11.40
N MET A 11 23.69 -1.36 10.20
CA MET A 11 23.13 -2.45 9.40
C MET A 11 24.18 -3.46 8.97
N SER A 12 25.38 -3.00 8.58
CA SER A 12 26.50 -3.90 8.23
C SER A 12 27.08 -4.68 9.41
N ALA A 13 26.82 -4.25 10.65
CA ALA A 13 27.26 -4.93 11.87
C ALA A 13 26.26 -5.99 12.38
N ILE A 14 25.03 -5.99 11.88
CA ILE A 14 23.99 -6.96 12.23
C ILE A 14 24.34 -8.30 11.57
N THR A 15 24.46 -9.35 12.37
CA THR A 15 24.57 -10.73 11.91
C THR A 15 23.66 -11.64 12.75
N GLY A 16 22.88 -12.48 12.07
CA GLY A 16 22.02 -13.48 12.69
C GLY A 16 20.85 -12.95 13.53
N PRO A 17 20.07 -13.89 14.12
CA PRO A 17 18.89 -13.57 14.91
C PRO A 17 19.23 -13.00 16.29
N ALA A 18 18.32 -12.23 16.88
CA ALA A 18 18.57 -11.46 18.10
C ALA A 18 17.39 -11.44 19.09
N THR A 19 17.68 -11.32 20.38
CA THR A 19 16.67 -11.10 21.42
C THR A 19 16.12 -9.68 21.37
N ILE A 20 15.00 -9.43 22.06
CA ILE A 20 14.42 -8.09 22.15
C ILE A 20 15.37 -7.05 22.77
N ASP A 21 16.23 -7.46 23.70
CA ASP A 21 17.21 -6.56 24.33
C ASP A 21 18.34 -6.23 23.37
N GLN A 22 18.73 -7.18 22.51
CA GLN A 22 19.68 -6.93 21.43
C GLN A 22 19.10 -5.99 20.37
N LEU A 23 17.80 -6.05 20.05
CA LEU A 23 17.14 -5.05 19.19
C LEU A 23 17.21 -3.63 19.78
N VAL A 24 17.08 -3.50 21.11
CA VAL A 24 17.28 -2.21 21.80
C VAL A 24 18.73 -1.74 21.67
N ALA A 25 19.70 -2.65 21.80
CA ALA A 25 21.11 -2.35 21.61
C ALA A 25 21.43 -1.93 20.17
N ASP A 26 20.88 -2.62 19.17
CA ASP A 26 21.02 -2.27 17.75
C ASP A 26 20.49 -0.86 17.49
N ALA A 27 19.31 -0.52 18.04
CA ALA A 27 18.74 0.81 17.93
C ALA A 27 19.63 1.87 18.59
N ALA A 28 20.15 1.60 19.79
CA ALA A 28 21.06 2.51 20.49
C ALA A 28 22.37 2.73 19.72
N ALA A 29 22.96 1.67 19.16
CA ALA A 29 24.15 1.75 18.32
C ALA A 29 23.92 2.58 17.05
N ALA A 30 22.70 2.56 16.50
CA ALA A 30 22.29 3.40 15.38
C ALA A 30 21.86 4.83 15.78
N GLY A 31 21.97 5.20 17.07
CA GLY A 31 21.66 6.54 17.57
C GLY A 31 20.19 6.78 17.94
N TYR A 32 19.38 5.72 18.08
CA TYR A 32 17.97 5.80 18.42
C TYR A 32 17.67 5.33 19.84
N ALA A 33 16.78 6.06 20.53
CA ALA A 33 16.22 5.62 21.81
C ALA A 33 14.99 4.73 21.58
N LEU A 34 15.10 3.45 21.96
CA LEU A 34 14.03 2.46 21.82
C LEU A 34 13.84 1.68 23.13
N THR A 35 12.61 1.24 23.41
CA THR A 35 12.29 0.40 24.57
C THR A 35 11.69 -0.92 24.12
N THR A 36 11.84 -1.95 24.96
CA THR A 36 11.23 -3.28 24.70
C THR A 36 9.71 -3.20 24.55
N ARG A 37 9.04 -2.34 25.32
CA ARG A 37 7.60 -2.08 25.15
C ARG A 37 7.27 -1.56 23.76
N ARG A 38 8.02 -0.57 23.26
CA ARG A 38 7.80 -0.02 21.92
C ARG A 38 8.03 -1.07 20.83
N ILE A 39 9.02 -1.96 20.98
CA ILE A 39 9.23 -3.08 20.06
C ILE A 39 8.00 -4.00 20.06
N ARG A 40 7.45 -4.35 21.22
CA ARG A 40 6.23 -5.17 21.32
C ARG A 40 5.02 -4.48 20.66
N ASP A 41 4.85 -3.17 20.89
CA ASP A 41 3.79 -2.39 20.26
C ASP A 41 3.95 -2.39 18.72
N TRP A 42 5.19 -2.31 18.23
CA TRP A 42 5.50 -2.37 16.80
C TRP A 42 5.27 -3.76 16.21
N THR A 43 5.58 -4.83 16.95
CA THR A 43 5.22 -6.20 16.58
C THR A 43 3.69 -6.37 16.49
N GLN A 44 2.93 -5.84 17.45
CA GLN A 44 1.46 -5.88 17.41
C GLN A 44 0.87 -5.11 16.23
N ALA A 45 1.52 -4.01 15.83
CA ALA A 45 1.13 -3.22 14.67
C ALA A 45 1.58 -3.80 13.32
N GLY A 46 2.29 -4.93 13.30
CA GLY A 46 2.82 -5.54 12.08
C GLY A 46 4.02 -4.79 11.49
N LEU A 47 4.57 -3.82 12.22
CA LEU A 47 5.81 -3.16 11.81
C LEU A 47 7.00 -4.11 11.91
N LEU A 48 6.97 -5.02 12.89
CA LEU A 48 7.90 -6.13 13.03
C LEU A 48 7.09 -7.43 13.12
N ASP A 49 7.70 -8.55 12.77
CA ASP A 49 7.10 -9.86 13.00
C ASP A 49 7.22 -10.31 14.47
N TYR A 50 6.49 -11.35 14.85
CA TYR A 50 6.65 -11.98 16.15
C TYR A 50 7.97 -12.75 16.24
N PRO A 51 8.67 -12.69 17.38
CA PRO A 51 9.89 -13.46 17.55
C PRO A 51 9.60 -14.95 17.64
N GLN A 52 10.51 -15.76 17.13
CA GLN A 52 10.44 -17.21 17.20
C GLN A 52 10.71 -17.68 18.63
N ARG A 53 9.80 -18.49 19.16
CA ARG A 53 9.93 -19.10 20.49
C ARG A 53 10.94 -20.24 20.45
N ARG A 54 11.73 -20.35 21.52
CA ARG A 54 12.72 -21.41 21.70
C ARG A 54 12.34 -22.26 22.91
N PRO A 55 11.68 -23.41 22.72
CA PRO A 55 11.33 -24.29 23.83
C PRO A 55 12.61 -24.80 24.52
N ALA A 56 12.65 -24.77 25.85
CA ALA A 56 13.80 -25.26 26.63
C ALA A 56 13.66 -26.76 27.00
N GLY A 57 12.71 -27.47 26.39
CA GLY A 57 12.35 -28.85 26.75
C GLY A 57 11.22 -28.94 27.78
N LYS A 58 10.74 -30.16 28.03
CA LYS A 58 9.58 -30.44 28.90
C LYS A 58 9.88 -30.01 30.34
N GLY A 59 9.12 -29.05 30.86
CA GLY A 59 9.22 -28.59 32.25
C GLY A 59 10.24 -27.47 32.51
N HIS A 60 11.00 -27.03 31.51
CA HIS A 60 12.08 -26.03 31.68
C HIS A 60 11.74 -24.63 31.13
N GLY A 61 10.49 -24.40 30.73
CA GLY A 61 10.06 -23.10 30.20
C GLY A 61 10.55 -22.84 28.77
N SER A 62 10.83 -21.57 28.44
CA SER A 62 11.30 -21.14 27.12
C SER A 62 12.52 -20.23 27.24
N HIS A 63 13.51 -20.44 26.37
CA HIS A 63 14.61 -19.48 26.19
C HIS A 63 14.07 -18.16 25.62
N ALA A 64 14.90 -17.12 25.67
CA ALA A 64 14.58 -15.83 25.05
C ALA A 64 14.21 -16.04 23.57
N ALA A 65 13.05 -15.50 23.19
CA ALA A 65 12.58 -15.53 21.81
C ALA A 65 13.48 -14.67 20.91
N LEU A 66 13.64 -15.08 19.66
CA LEU A 66 14.55 -14.44 18.72
C LEU A 66 13.79 -13.81 17.56
N TYR A 67 14.16 -12.59 17.21
CA TYR A 67 13.82 -11.93 15.96
C TYR A 67 14.83 -12.34 14.89
N GLU A 68 14.34 -12.63 13.70
CA GLU A 68 15.20 -12.92 12.54
C GLU A 68 16.06 -11.72 12.15
N GLU A 69 17.15 -11.99 11.43
CA GLU A 69 18.08 -10.94 10.97
C GLU A 69 17.38 -9.86 10.15
N SER A 70 16.50 -10.25 9.22
CA SER A 70 15.71 -9.33 8.39
C SER A 70 14.86 -8.36 9.22
N GLN A 71 14.36 -8.80 10.39
CA GLN A 71 13.58 -7.95 11.29
C GLN A 71 14.44 -6.92 12.03
N ARG A 72 15.72 -7.23 12.27
CA ARG A 72 16.69 -6.27 12.84
C ARG A 72 16.99 -5.17 11.84
N HIS A 73 17.19 -5.50 10.56
CA HIS A 73 17.35 -4.51 9.49
C HIS A 73 16.08 -3.67 9.32
N LEU A 74 14.91 -4.31 9.28
CA LEU A 74 13.62 -3.62 9.19
C LEU A 74 13.40 -2.65 10.34
N LEU A 75 13.78 -3.02 11.57
CA LEU A 75 13.71 -2.12 12.73
C LEU A 75 14.48 -0.82 12.50
N LEU A 76 15.72 -0.89 11.99
CA LEU A 76 16.53 0.29 11.74
C LEU A 76 15.94 1.17 10.62
N THR A 77 15.39 0.56 9.57
CA THR A 77 14.64 1.27 8.53
C THR A 77 13.42 1.99 9.10
N LEU A 78 12.63 1.32 9.94
CA LEU A 78 11.46 1.93 10.59
C LEU A 78 11.84 3.09 11.52
N LEU A 79 12.91 2.95 12.29
CA LEU A 79 13.41 4.00 13.17
C LEU A 79 13.86 5.24 12.40
N HIS A 80 14.50 5.03 11.25
CA HIS A 80 14.89 6.11 10.35
C HIS A 80 13.67 6.94 9.91
N HIS A 81 12.60 6.28 9.47
CA HIS A 81 11.39 6.97 9.01
C HIS A 81 10.48 7.44 10.15
N ARG A 82 10.58 6.87 11.35
CA ARG A 82 9.69 7.20 12.48
C ARG A 82 9.77 8.67 12.88
N GLN A 83 10.90 9.34 12.64
CA GLN A 83 11.08 10.76 12.99
C GLN A 83 10.07 11.67 12.28
N SER A 84 9.64 11.32 11.07
CA SER A 84 8.73 12.12 10.24
C SER A 84 7.39 11.43 9.95
N VAL A 85 7.26 10.13 10.25
CA VAL A 85 6.11 9.32 9.83
C VAL A 85 5.35 8.75 11.05
N SER A 86 4.02 8.77 10.95
CA SER A 86 3.14 8.13 11.94
C SER A 86 3.23 6.60 11.89
N ILE A 87 2.79 5.89 12.94
CA ILE A 87 2.76 4.41 12.95
C ILE A 87 2.02 3.84 11.73
N ARG A 88 0.92 4.46 11.32
CA ARG A 88 0.15 4.07 10.13
C ARG A 88 0.96 4.22 8.85
N GLY A 89 1.69 5.32 8.72
CA GLY A 89 2.58 5.53 7.56
C GLY A 89 3.78 4.57 7.58
N LEU A 90 4.30 4.23 8.77
CA LEU A 90 5.36 3.22 8.87
C LEU A 90 4.90 1.83 8.47
N ALA A 91 3.62 1.50 8.68
CA ALA A 91 3.06 0.20 8.30
C ALA A 91 3.07 -0.05 6.79
N GLN A 92 3.33 0.99 6.01
CA GLN A 92 3.59 0.86 4.59
C GLN A 92 4.94 0.24 4.25
N ILE A 93 5.95 0.44 5.10
CA ILE A 93 7.31 -0.07 4.84
C ILE A 93 7.32 -1.61 4.77
N PRO A 94 6.78 -2.37 5.75
CA PRO A 94 6.70 -3.82 5.64
C PRO A 94 5.93 -4.30 4.41
N VAL A 95 4.83 -3.61 4.06
CA VAL A 95 4.01 -3.93 2.89
C VAL A 95 4.81 -3.74 1.60
N ALA A 96 5.52 -2.61 1.48
CA ALA A 96 6.39 -2.33 0.35
C ALA A 96 7.52 -3.36 0.22
N VAL A 97 8.18 -3.68 1.34
CA VAL A 97 9.29 -4.64 1.38
C VAL A 97 8.81 -6.01 0.89
N TRP A 98 7.68 -6.51 1.39
CA TRP A 98 7.14 -7.77 0.90
C TRP A 98 6.66 -7.68 -0.57
N LEU A 99 5.98 -6.61 -0.95
CA LEU A 99 5.43 -6.46 -2.30
C LEU A 99 6.52 -6.57 -3.38
N TYR A 100 7.69 -5.96 -3.16
CA TYR A 100 8.77 -5.94 -4.14
C TYR A 100 9.83 -7.02 -3.92
N TRP A 101 10.17 -7.38 -2.67
CA TRP A 101 11.26 -8.31 -2.36
C TRP A 101 10.80 -9.65 -1.75
N GLY A 102 9.57 -9.75 -1.26
CA GLY A 102 8.93 -11.03 -0.90
C GLY A 102 9.14 -11.49 0.55
N ASP A 103 8.75 -12.74 0.80
CA ASP A 103 8.63 -13.33 2.15
C ASP A 103 9.96 -13.52 2.90
N GLU A 104 11.09 -13.54 2.19
CA GLU A 104 12.43 -13.64 2.80
C GLU A 104 12.73 -12.44 3.72
N PHE A 105 12.24 -11.25 3.34
CA PHE A 105 12.49 -10.01 4.07
C PHE A 105 11.36 -9.70 5.07
N VAL A 106 10.11 -9.87 4.64
CA VAL A 106 8.93 -9.62 5.45
C VAL A 106 7.91 -10.73 5.19
N PRO A 107 7.57 -11.59 6.17
CA PRO A 107 6.64 -12.67 5.93
C PRO A 107 5.20 -12.16 5.75
N LEU A 108 4.40 -12.84 4.91
CA LEU A 108 3.02 -12.44 4.62
C LEU A 108 2.13 -12.24 5.86
N ARG A 109 2.30 -13.04 6.92
CA ARG A 109 1.57 -12.84 8.19
C ARG A 109 1.77 -11.44 8.78
N GLN A 110 2.98 -10.88 8.66
CA GLN A 110 3.32 -9.53 9.11
C GLN A 110 2.64 -8.49 8.21
N VAL A 111 2.65 -8.71 6.89
CA VAL A 111 2.00 -7.83 5.90
C VAL A 111 0.50 -7.70 6.15
N ARG A 112 -0.19 -8.81 6.46
CA ARG A 112 -1.64 -8.77 6.77
C ARG A 112 -1.94 -7.85 7.95
N VAL A 113 -1.10 -7.89 8.99
CA VAL A 113 -1.25 -7.00 10.15
C VAL A 113 -0.86 -5.57 9.80
N ALA A 114 0.26 -5.37 9.10
CA ALA A 114 0.74 -4.05 8.68
C ALA A 114 -0.29 -3.35 7.78
N LEU A 115 -0.88 -4.05 6.81
CA LEU A 115 -1.91 -3.50 5.93
C LEU A 115 -3.18 -3.11 6.70
N LYS A 116 -3.59 -3.89 7.72
CA LYS A 116 -4.70 -3.52 8.62
C LYS A 116 -4.34 -2.29 9.46
N THR A 117 -3.13 -2.20 10.01
CA THR A 117 -2.63 -1.02 10.72
C THR A 117 -2.61 0.20 9.81
N TRP A 118 -2.12 0.05 8.58
CA TRP A 118 -2.11 1.09 7.56
C TRP A 118 -3.52 1.53 7.18
N LEU A 119 -4.49 0.61 7.10
CA LEU A 119 -5.87 0.96 6.81
C LEU A 119 -6.52 1.70 8.00
N GLY A 120 -6.15 1.32 9.22
CA GLY A 120 -6.76 1.79 10.45
C GLY A 120 -8.27 1.53 10.48
N ASP A 121 -8.97 2.18 11.42
CA ASP A 121 -10.43 2.15 11.44
C ASP A 121 -10.99 3.43 10.79
N PRO A 122 -11.58 3.34 9.58
CA PRO A 122 -12.15 4.49 8.88
C PRO A 122 -13.41 5.05 9.58
N ARG A 123 -14.09 4.26 10.43
CA ARG A 123 -15.29 4.69 11.17
C ARG A 123 -14.98 5.65 12.31
N VAL A 124 -13.70 5.78 12.68
CA VAL A 124 -13.27 6.60 13.83
C VAL A 124 -13.30 8.09 13.51
N SER A 125 -13.31 8.50 12.23
CA SER A 125 -13.27 9.94 11.89
C SER A 125 -13.79 10.27 10.47
N ARG A 126 -14.97 10.91 10.39
CA ARG A 126 -15.51 11.49 9.15
C ARG A 126 -14.57 12.56 8.52
N PRO A 127 -13.88 13.44 9.28
CA PRO A 127 -12.85 14.32 8.74
C PRO A 127 -11.77 13.58 7.94
N ARG A 128 -11.38 12.38 8.40
CA ARG A 128 -10.37 11.55 7.73
C ARG A 128 -10.88 10.97 6.43
N ALA A 129 -12.11 10.43 6.43
CA ALA A 129 -12.78 9.98 5.21
C ALA A 129 -12.87 11.12 4.17
N ARG A 130 -13.13 12.36 4.63
CA ARG A 130 -13.15 13.55 3.78
C ARG A 130 -11.78 13.90 3.20
N GLN A 131 -10.70 13.69 3.92
CA GLN A 131 -9.35 13.95 3.39
C GLN A 131 -9.00 12.97 2.27
N SER A 132 -9.22 11.67 2.47
CA SER A 132 -9.03 10.67 1.41
C SER A 132 -9.90 10.98 0.17
N ALA A 133 -11.14 11.43 0.38
CA ALA A 133 -12.03 11.85 -0.69
C ALA A 133 -11.52 13.10 -1.45
N LYS A 134 -10.83 14.03 -0.78
CA LYS A 134 -10.18 15.17 -1.44
C LYS A 134 -8.98 14.74 -2.29
N ASP A 135 -8.19 13.80 -1.81
CA ASP A 135 -7.01 13.32 -2.53
C ASP A 135 -7.43 12.55 -3.80
N ILE A 136 -8.53 11.79 -3.70
CA ILE A 136 -9.28 11.25 -4.85
C ILE A 136 -9.70 12.42 -5.76
N LEU A 137 -10.49 13.40 -5.30
CA LEU A 137 -11.00 14.49 -6.15
C LEU A 137 -9.91 15.28 -6.90
N LYS A 138 -8.75 15.52 -6.29
CA LYS A 138 -7.61 16.21 -6.93
C LYS A 138 -7.11 15.48 -8.19
N GLN A 139 -7.23 14.16 -8.25
CA GLN A 139 -6.84 13.37 -9.42
C GLN A 139 -7.84 13.51 -10.59
N PHE A 140 -9.05 14.02 -10.34
CA PHE A 140 -10.18 13.97 -11.28
C PHE A 140 -10.78 15.33 -11.61
N ASP A 141 -10.21 16.42 -11.08
CA ASP A 141 -10.81 17.73 -11.24
C ASP A 141 -10.66 18.25 -12.67
N HIS A 142 -11.77 18.42 -13.38
CA HIS A 142 -11.78 19.12 -14.67
C HIS A 142 -12.00 20.62 -14.44
N PRO A 143 -11.23 21.53 -15.04
CA PRO A 143 -11.36 22.97 -14.81
C PRO A 143 -12.79 23.50 -14.99
N SER A 144 -13.53 22.96 -15.97
CA SER A 144 -14.92 23.35 -16.25
C SER A 144 -15.99 22.65 -15.40
N ALA A 145 -15.63 21.75 -14.48
CA ALA A 145 -16.61 21.12 -13.60
C ALA A 145 -17.31 22.17 -12.73
N ALA A 146 -18.58 21.95 -12.40
CA ALA A 146 -19.31 22.85 -11.52
C ALA A 146 -18.84 22.66 -10.05
N PRO A 147 -18.71 23.73 -9.25
CA PRO A 147 -18.40 23.61 -7.81
C PRO A 147 -19.38 22.69 -7.04
N ALA A 148 -20.66 22.69 -7.44
CA ALA A 148 -21.67 21.80 -6.87
C ALA A 148 -21.41 20.32 -7.17
N ALA A 149 -20.94 19.99 -8.37
CA ALA A 149 -20.57 18.63 -8.76
C ALA A 149 -19.36 18.13 -7.95
N ARG A 150 -18.32 18.96 -7.80
CA ARG A 150 -17.16 18.66 -6.95
C ARG A 150 -17.57 18.38 -5.50
N LYS A 151 -18.42 19.24 -4.94
CA LYS A 151 -18.91 19.06 -3.56
C LYS A 151 -19.71 17.77 -3.41
N LYS A 152 -20.60 17.47 -4.35
CA LYS A 152 -21.41 16.25 -4.35
C LYS A 152 -20.53 15.00 -4.43
N LEU A 153 -19.50 15.00 -5.30
CA LEU A 153 -18.54 13.90 -5.39
C LEU A 153 -17.78 13.71 -4.08
N LEU A 154 -17.27 14.81 -3.52
CA LEU A 154 -16.55 14.79 -2.25
C LEU A 154 -17.40 14.22 -1.12
N ASP A 155 -18.65 14.66 -0.99
CA ASP A 155 -19.56 14.20 0.06
C ASP A 155 -19.91 12.71 -0.13
N LEU A 156 -20.17 12.26 -1.37
CA LEU A 156 -20.48 10.87 -1.67
C LEU A 156 -19.31 9.92 -1.38
N VAL A 157 -18.10 10.27 -1.79
CA VAL A 157 -16.89 9.48 -1.50
C VAL A 157 -16.57 9.51 0.00
N THR A 158 -16.78 10.65 0.67
CA THR A 158 -16.63 10.75 2.13
C THR A 158 -17.58 9.80 2.85
N ASP A 159 -18.86 9.81 2.48
CA ASP A 159 -19.88 8.98 3.11
C ASP A 159 -19.66 7.49 2.80
N ALA A 160 -19.22 7.16 1.59
CA ALA A 160 -18.83 5.80 1.22
C ALA A 160 -17.65 5.29 2.06
N ALA A 161 -16.60 6.10 2.22
CA ALA A 161 -15.45 5.75 3.05
C ALA A 161 -15.82 5.66 4.54
N TYR A 162 -16.73 6.51 5.04
CA TYR A 162 -17.14 6.52 6.44
C TYR A 162 -18.08 5.35 6.79
N THR A 163 -19.07 5.07 5.93
CA THR A 163 -20.10 4.06 6.19
C THR A 163 -19.76 2.67 5.63
N GLY A 164 -18.81 2.61 4.69
CA GLY A 164 -18.49 1.40 3.92
C GLY A 164 -19.59 1.01 2.92
N ARG A 165 -20.54 1.91 2.64
CA ARG A 165 -21.63 1.69 1.67
C ARG A 165 -21.49 2.69 0.53
N VAL A 166 -21.44 2.20 -0.69
CA VAL A 166 -21.40 3.04 -1.89
C VAL A 166 -22.57 2.70 -2.80
N ASP A 167 -23.30 3.72 -3.23
CA ASP A 167 -24.17 3.62 -4.39
C ASP A 167 -23.32 3.86 -5.63
N LEU A 168 -22.91 2.78 -6.29
CA LEU A 168 -22.02 2.84 -7.45
C LEU A 168 -22.66 3.62 -8.61
N ALA A 169 -23.98 3.53 -8.78
CA ALA A 169 -24.69 4.27 -9.84
C ALA A 169 -24.76 5.77 -9.54
N ALA A 170 -24.88 6.16 -8.27
CA ALA A 170 -24.75 7.56 -7.87
C ALA A 170 -23.31 8.07 -7.97
N LEU A 171 -22.32 7.24 -7.62
CA LEU A 171 -20.90 7.56 -7.77
C LEU A 171 -20.54 7.79 -9.24
N GLU A 172 -20.90 6.87 -10.13
CA GLU A 172 -20.63 6.98 -11.57
C GLU A 172 -21.20 8.27 -12.14
N ARG A 173 -22.49 8.56 -11.90
CA ARG A 173 -23.13 9.80 -12.36
C ARG A 173 -22.38 11.04 -11.87
N THR A 174 -22.01 11.07 -10.59
CA THR A 174 -21.33 12.23 -10.00
C THR A 174 -19.89 12.37 -10.50
N LEU A 175 -19.20 11.27 -10.80
CA LEU A 175 -17.89 11.29 -11.46
C LEU A 175 -18.00 11.84 -12.88
N ARG A 176 -19.01 11.43 -13.66
CA ARG A 176 -19.26 12.01 -15.00
C ARG A 176 -19.50 13.51 -14.94
N ASP A 177 -20.28 13.98 -13.96
CA ASP A 177 -20.54 15.42 -13.77
C ASP A 177 -19.26 16.24 -13.49
N VAL A 178 -18.21 15.61 -12.95
CA VAL A 178 -16.92 16.25 -12.64
C VAL A 178 -15.90 16.06 -13.78
N PHE A 179 -15.81 14.86 -14.33
CA PHE A 179 -14.77 14.48 -15.29
C PHE A 179 -15.17 14.74 -16.76
N GLU A 180 -16.47 14.66 -17.06
CA GLU A 180 -17.06 14.79 -18.39
C GLU A 180 -18.13 15.92 -18.43
N PRO A 181 -17.89 17.12 -17.86
CA PRO A 181 -18.92 18.15 -17.79
C PRO A 181 -19.36 18.58 -19.20
N GLY A 182 -20.67 18.42 -19.49
CA GLY A 182 -21.28 18.81 -20.76
C GLY A 182 -21.24 17.76 -21.88
N PHE A 183 -20.72 16.55 -21.63
CA PHE A 183 -20.65 15.49 -22.65
C PHE A 183 -21.86 14.54 -22.68
N GLY A 184 -22.82 14.70 -21.75
CA GLY A 184 -24.09 13.97 -21.77
C GLY A 184 -23.91 12.45 -21.74
N THR A 185 -24.28 11.77 -22.83
CA THR A 185 -24.16 10.30 -23.00
C THR A 185 -22.86 9.85 -23.65
N LEU A 186 -22.02 10.77 -24.14
CA LEU A 186 -20.74 10.43 -24.78
C LEU A 186 -19.71 10.05 -23.71
N ARG A 187 -19.13 8.86 -23.86
CA ARG A 187 -18.02 8.40 -23.00
C ARG A 187 -16.72 9.01 -23.49
N ARG A 188 -15.98 9.68 -22.60
CA ARG A 188 -14.66 10.23 -22.90
C ARG A 188 -13.59 9.34 -22.27
N GLY A 189 -12.69 8.85 -23.11
CA GLY A 189 -11.38 8.38 -22.66
C GLY A 189 -10.38 9.52 -22.73
N LEU A 190 -9.67 9.83 -21.65
CA LEU A 190 -8.49 10.69 -21.68
C LEU A 190 -7.23 9.85 -21.89
N GLY A 191 -6.29 10.33 -22.70
CA GLY A 191 -5.00 9.68 -22.92
C GLY A 191 -4.94 8.72 -24.11
N HIS A 192 -3.93 7.87 -24.11
CA HIS A 192 -3.60 6.94 -25.18
C HIS A 192 -4.71 5.90 -25.39
N PRO A 193 -5.09 5.54 -26.63
CA PRO A 193 -6.16 4.57 -26.90
C PRO A 193 -5.95 3.16 -26.32
N SER A 194 -4.69 2.74 -26.09
CA SER A 194 -4.40 1.45 -25.45
C SER A 194 -4.50 1.47 -23.92
N ALA A 195 -4.51 2.66 -23.31
CA ALA A 195 -4.63 2.84 -21.87
C ALA A 195 -5.54 4.05 -21.55
N PRO A 196 -6.79 4.05 -22.04
CA PRO A 196 -7.66 5.20 -21.92
C PRO A 196 -8.14 5.33 -20.47
N LEU A 197 -8.06 6.55 -19.97
CA LEU A 197 -8.58 6.91 -18.69
C LEU A 197 -10.07 7.26 -18.82
N ALA A 198 -10.93 6.33 -18.37
CA ALA A 198 -12.39 6.47 -18.44
C ALA A 198 -13.03 6.43 -17.06
N VAL A 199 -14.21 7.04 -16.92
CA VAL A 199 -14.98 7.03 -15.66
C VAL A 199 -15.25 5.60 -15.17
N ASP A 200 -15.60 4.68 -16.08
CA ASP A 200 -15.90 3.28 -15.75
C ASP A 200 -14.68 2.58 -15.11
N SER A 201 -13.48 2.82 -15.64
CA SER A 201 -12.22 2.29 -15.08
C SER A 201 -12.02 2.76 -13.63
N TYR A 202 -12.33 4.03 -13.35
CA TYR A 202 -12.22 4.59 -12.00
C TYR A 202 -13.28 4.10 -11.03
N VAL A 203 -14.54 4.00 -11.46
CA VAL A 203 -15.60 3.39 -10.66
C VAL A 203 -15.19 1.96 -10.29
N GLY A 204 -14.62 1.21 -11.25
CA GLY A 204 -14.04 -0.11 -11.01
C GLY A 204 -12.94 -0.10 -9.95
N LEU A 205 -11.99 0.85 -10.00
CA LEU A 205 -10.93 0.97 -9.00
C LEU A 205 -11.46 1.33 -7.60
N ILE A 206 -12.45 2.22 -7.51
CA ILE A 206 -13.08 2.58 -6.23
C ILE A 206 -13.85 1.38 -5.65
N ASP A 207 -14.64 0.68 -6.47
CA ASP A 207 -15.36 -0.53 -6.05
C ASP A 207 -14.38 -1.61 -5.57
N ALA A 208 -13.30 -1.85 -6.33
CA ALA A 208 -12.24 -2.77 -5.97
C ALA A 208 -11.68 -2.47 -4.57
N ARG A 209 -11.26 -1.22 -4.32
CA ARG A 209 -10.68 -0.81 -3.02
C ARG A 209 -11.68 -0.91 -1.87
N LEU A 210 -12.94 -0.57 -2.09
CA LEU A 210 -13.99 -0.68 -1.07
C LEU A 210 -14.27 -2.14 -0.70
N ARG A 211 -14.34 -3.04 -1.69
CA ARG A 211 -14.48 -4.48 -1.47
C ARG A 211 -13.25 -5.05 -0.75
N ALA A 212 -12.05 -4.70 -1.17
CA ALA A 212 -10.82 -5.13 -0.52
C ALA A 212 -10.74 -4.68 0.93
N THR A 213 -11.08 -3.41 1.22
CA THR A 213 -11.16 -2.87 2.58
C THR A 213 -12.11 -3.71 3.45
N LYS A 214 -13.30 -4.01 2.92
CA LYS A 214 -14.32 -4.79 3.63
C LYS A 214 -13.85 -6.23 3.91
N ASN A 215 -13.32 -6.92 2.91
CA ASN A 215 -12.85 -8.29 3.05
C ASN A 215 -11.63 -8.37 4.00
N LEU A 216 -10.70 -7.40 3.91
CA LEU A 216 -9.56 -7.32 4.82
C LEU A 216 -10.00 -7.11 6.27
N ALA A 217 -10.99 -6.25 6.52
CA ALA A 217 -11.54 -6.01 7.86
C ALA A 217 -12.21 -7.26 8.47
N ARG A 218 -12.70 -8.17 7.62
CA ARG A 218 -13.35 -9.44 8.01
C ARG A 218 -12.42 -10.64 7.99
N ASP A 219 -11.16 -10.42 7.62
CA ASP A 219 -10.15 -11.47 7.46
C ASP A 219 -10.50 -12.52 6.38
N GLU A 220 -11.23 -12.11 5.34
CA GLU A 220 -11.75 -12.99 4.28
C GLU A 220 -10.75 -13.28 3.15
N PHE A 221 -9.57 -12.66 3.15
CA PHE A 221 -8.51 -12.95 2.17
C PHE A 221 -7.62 -14.11 2.63
N THR A 222 -7.40 -15.06 1.73
CA THR A 222 -6.43 -16.15 1.90
C THR A 222 -5.00 -15.69 1.63
N ASP A 223 -4.01 -16.50 2.01
CA ASP A 223 -2.61 -16.22 1.67
C ASP A 223 -2.37 -16.23 0.15
N ASP A 224 -3.10 -17.07 -0.58
CA ASP A 224 -2.97 -17.18 -2.03
C ASP A 224 -3.54 -15.95 -2.74
N ASP A 225 -4.59 -15.32 -2.20
CA ASP A 225 -5.10 -14.03 -2.72
C ASP A 225 -4.00 -12.96 -2.65
N PHE A 226 -3.26 -12.90 -1.55
CA PHE A 226 -2.14 -11.97 -1.41
C PHE A 226 -1.01 -12.29 -2.40
N ARG A 227 -0.59 -13.56 -2.50
CA ARG A 227 0.47 -13.95 -3.44
C ARG A 227 0.09 -13.67 -4.89
N ALA A 228 -1.15 -13.99 -5.28
CA ALA A 228 -1.69 -13.68 -6.61
C ALA A 228 -1.72 -12.16 -6.86
N ALA A 229 -2.13 -11.37 -5.87
CA ALA A 229 -2.13 -9.92 -5.98
C ALA A 229 -0.71 -9.34 -6.11
N ARG A 230 0.28 -9.89 -5.39
CA ARG A 230 1.69 -9.52 -5.56
C ARG A 230 2.19 -9.84 -6.96
N THR A 231 1.94 -11.04 -7.47
CA THR A 231 2.32 -11.41 -8.84
C THR A 231 1.69 -10.49 -9.87
N ALA A 232 0.38 -10.25 -9.76
CA ALA A 232 -0.35 -9.35 -10.65
C ALA A 232 0.21 -7.93 -10.61
N HIS A 233 0.50 -7.39 -9.41
CA HIS A 233 1.14 -6.08 -9.25
C HIS A 233 2.48 -6.01 -9.98
N LEU A 234 3.38 -6.98 -9.74
CA LEU A 234 4.72 -6.96 -10.33
C LEU A 234 4.70 -7.13 -11.86
N ILE A 235 3.80 -7.95 -12.39
CA ILE A 235 3.59 -8.08 -13.85
C ILE A 235 3.14 -6.74 -14.45
N ASN A 236 2.09 -6.14 -13.89
CA ASN A 236 1.57 -4.85 -14.36
C ASN A 236 2.63 -3.74 -14.22
N HIS A 237 3.44 -3.79 -13.17
CA HIS A 237 4.52 -2.83 -12.93
C HIS A 237 5.58 -2.89 -14.05
N VAL A 238 6.02 -4.09 -14.42
CA VAL A 238 6.99 -4.28 -15.51
C VAL A 238 6.39 -3.89 -16.86
N GLN A 239 5.15 -4.29 -17.14
CA GLN A 239 4.44 -3.92 -18.37
C GLN A 239 4.30 -2.41 -18.50
N TYR A 240 3.83 -1.74 -17.44
CA TYR A 240 3.72 -0.29 -17.44
C TYR A 240 5.07 0.38 -17.65
N ALA A 241 6.12 -0.05 -16.94
CA ALA A 241 7.45 0.54 -17.10
C ALA A 241 7.97 0.45 -18.56
N ALA A 242 7.65 -0.64 -19.27
CA ALA A 242 8.01 -0.80 -20.67
C ALA A 242 7.18 0.08 -21.62
N GLU A 243 5.89 0.25 -21.34
CA GLU A 243 4.97 1.03 -22.19
C GLU A 243 5.00 2.53 -21.89
N GLN A 244 5.43 2.93 -20.68
CA GLN A 244 5.31 4.29 -20.16
C GLN A 244 5.89 5.36 -21.10
N PRO A 245 7.07 5.20 -21.75
CA PRO A 245 7.60 6.23 -22.64
C PRO A 245 6.68 6.52 -23.83
N VAL A 246 6.04 5.48 -24.38
CA VAL A 246 5.10 5.62 -25.51
C VAL A 246 3.80 6.26 -25.04
N LEU A 247 3.28 5.83 -23.89
CA LEU A 247 2.06 6.39 -23.32
C LEU A 247 2.24 7.88 -22.99
N ALA A 248 3.33 8.24 -22.30
CA ALA A 248 3.64 9.61 -21.90
C ALA A 248 3.82 10.56 -23.10
N ALA A 249 4.38 10.08 -24.21
CA ALA A 249 4.52 10.87 -25.43
C ALA A 249 3.17 11.31 -26.04
N THR A 250 2.06 10.66 -25.64
CA THR A 250 0.71 10.95 -26.12
C THR A 250 -0.20 11.54 -25.04
N ALA A 251 0.37 11.96 -23.91
CA ALA A 251 -0.37 12.62 -22.85
C ALA A 251 -1.07 13.90 -23.39
N PRO A 252 -2.38 14.09 -23.15
CA PRO A 252 -3.08 15.30 -23.54
C PRO A 252 -2.50 16.54 -22.83
N ALA A 253 -2.56 17.69 -23.48
CA ALA A 253 -2.16 18.97 -22.87
C ALA A 253 -2.94 19.24 -21.58
N GLY A 254 -2.23 19.66 -20.52
CA GLY A 254 -2.79 19.86 -19.18
C GLY A 254 -2.96 18.57 -18.36
N HIS A 255 -2.51 17.43 -18.88
CA HIS A 255 -2.48 16.12 -18.22
C HIS A 255 -1.13 15.42 -18.42
N GLU A 256 -0.03 16.17 -18.35
CA GLU A 256 1.34 15.68 -18.59
C GLU A 256 1.71 14.54 -17.64
N ASP A 257 1.17 14.54 -16.42
CA ASP A 257 1.41 13.51 -15.39
C ASP A 257 0.49 12.27 -15.51
N LEU A 258 -0.39 12.21 -16.53
CA LEU A 258 -1.32 11.09 -16.71
C LEU A 258 -0.60 9.73 -16.80
N TYR A 259 0.56 9.71 -17.44
CA TYR A 259 1.43 8.54 -17.56
C TYR A 259 2.78 8.81 -16.90
N ALA A 260 2.75 9.29 -15.65
CA ALA A 260 3.96 9.59 -14.91
C ALA A 260 4.90 8.38 -14.78
N PRO A 261 6.23 8.57 -14.87
CA PRO A 261 7.18 7.48 -14.71
C PRO A 261 7.09 6.85 -13.31
N ILE A 262 7.40 5.56 -13.25
CA ILE A 262 7.55 4.85 -11.97
C ILE A 262 8.91 5.23 -11.38
N THR A 263 8.90 5.84 -10.20
CA THR A 263 10.09 6.04 -9.38
C THR A 263 10.08 5.08 -8.19
N ALA A 264 11.26 4.74 -7.64
CA ALA A 264 11.34 3.95 -6.41
C ALA A 264 10.55 4.59 -5.27
N GLU A 265 10.69 5.90 -5.08
CA GLU A 265 9.99 6.65 -4.05
C GLU A 265 8.46 6.48 -4.17
N ARG A 266 7.90 6.69 -5.36
CA ARG A 266 6.47 6.57 -5.60
C ARG A 266 5.99 5.13 -5.41
N ALA A 267 6.70 4.16 -5.97
CA ALA A 267 6.40 2.74 -5.83
C ALA A 267 6.29 2.31 -4.36
N LEU A 268 7.22 2.76 -3.52
CA LEU A 268 7.24 2.46 -2.08
C LEU A 268 6.14 3.22 -1.34
N ASN A 269 5.96 4.52 -1.63
CA ASN A 269 4.97 5.41 -1.01
C ASN A 269 3.52 5.17 -1.44
N GLU A 270 3.27 4.33 -2.44
CA GLU A 270 1.92 3.92 -2.87
C GLU A 270 1.66 2.41 -2.71
N SER A 271 2.63 1.65 -2.19
CA SER A 271 2.56 0.17 -2.08
C SER A 271 1.32 -0.39 -1.38
N CYS A 272 0.82 0.23 -0.29
CA CYS A 272 -0.42 -0.19 0.35
C CYS A 272 -1.64 0.02 -0.54
N ASP A 273 -1.73 1.17 -1.20
CA ASP A 273 -2.81 1.47 -2.15
C ASP A 273 -2.76 0.53 -3.35
N HIS A 274 -1.57 0.25 -3.89
CA HIS A 274 -1.38 -0.73 -4.97
C HIS A 274 -1.85 -2.12 -4.55
N LEU A 275 -1.36 -2.65 -3.42
CA LEU A 275 -1.75 -3.97 -2.95
C LEU A 275 -3.27 -4.06 -2.69
N LEU A 276 -3.85 -3.05 -2.04
CA LEU A 276 -5.30 -2.99 -1.78
C LEU A 276 -6.10 -2.97 -3.09
N THR A 277 -5.63 -2.22 -4.09
CA THR A 277 -6.26 -2.14 -5.41
C THR A 277 -6.25 -3.49 -6.10
N VAL A 278 -5.09 -4.15 -6.15
CA VAL A 278 -4.95 -5.43 -6.87
C VAL A 278 -5.71 -6.56 -6.17
N LEU A 279 -5.72 -6.58 -4.82
CA LEU A 279 -6.61 -7.47 -4.06
C LEU A 279 -8.09 -7.26 -4.41
N GLY A 280 -8.51 -6.00 -4.52
CA GLY A 280 -9.86 -5.64 -4.91
C GLY A 280 -10.23 -6.04 -6.33
N LEU A 281 -9.31 -5.83 -7.27
CA LEU A 281 -9.47 -6.28 -8.65
C LEU A 281 -9.58 -7.81 -8.73
N GLY A 282 -8.86 -8.54 -7.88
CA GLY A 282 -8.99 -10.00 -7.80
C GLY A 282 -10.38 -10.48 -7.38
N ILE A 283 -11.10 -9.69 -6.55
CA ILE A 283 -12.51 -9.97 -6.22
C ILE A 283 -13.43 -9.76 -7.43
N ILE A 284 -13.18 -8.70 -8.20
CA ILE A 284 -14.02 -8.34 -9.36
C ILE A 284 -13.74 -9.27 -10.56
N TYR A 285 -12.49 -9.70 -10.74
CA TYR A 285 -12.01 -10.49 -11.87
C TYR A 285 -11.33 -11.81 -11.39
N PRO A 286 -12.10 -12.74 -10.80
CA PRO A 286 -11.54 -13.93 -10.14
C PRO A 286 -10.79 -14.87 -11.10
N GLU A 287 -11.21 -14.96 -12.36
CA GLU A 287 -10.51 -15.77 -13.37
C GLU A 287 -9.10 -15.24 -13.67
N GLN A 288 -8.94 -13.91 -13.69
CA GLN A 288 -7.65 -13.29 -13.92
C GLN A 288 -6.74 -13.44 -12.69
N ALA A 289 -7.29 -13.30 -11.48
CA ALA A 289 -6.58 -13.58 -10.23
C ALA A 289 -6.07 -15.04 -10.18
N ALA A 290 -6.91 -16.01 -10.57
CA ALA A 290 -6.52 -17.42 -10.62
C ALA A 290 -5.35 -17.67 -11.60
N ARG A 291 -5.32 -16.98 -12.75
CA ARG A 291 -4.18 -17.06 -13.69
C ARG A 291 -2.89 -16.54 -13.06
N PHE A 292 -2.95 -15.42 -12.33
CA PHE A 292 -1.79 -14.86 -11.66
C PHE A 292 -1.27 -15.75 -10.53
N ALA A 293 -2.16 -16.48 -9.83
CA ALA A 293 -1.76 -17.43 -8.79
C ALA A 293 -0.85 -18.55 -9.34
N CYS A 294 -1.03 -18.94 -10.61
CA CYS A 294 -0.20 -19.96 -11.27
C CYS A 294 1.04 -19.40 -11.98
N THR A 295 1.24 -18.08 -11.99
CA THR A 295 2.35 -17.43 -12.70
C THR A 295 3.48 -17.12 -11.72
N PRO A 296 4.75 -17.45 -12.04
CA PRO A 296 5.86 -17.03 -11.20
C PRO A 296 5.98 -15.50 -11.18
N SER A 297 6.16 -14.91 -9.99
CA SER A 297 6.32 -13.46 -9.88
C SER A 297 7.62 -13.00 -10.56
N PRO A 298 7.59 -11.95 -11.40
CA PRO A 298 8.81 -11.40 -11.98
C PRO A 298 9.66 -10.71 -10.91
N HIS A 299 10.98 -10.68 -11.11
CA HIS A 299 11.87 -9.86 -10.30
C HIS A 299 11.85 -8.42 -10.80
N VAL A 300 11.62 -7.46 -9.90
CA VAL A 300 11.56 -6.03 -10.24
C VAL A 300 12.76 -5.31 -9.61
N THR A 301 13.45 -4.51 -10.41
CA THR A 301 14.48 -3.60 -9.93
C THR A 301 13.92 -2.19 -9.94
N LEU A 302 13.74 -1.59 -8.76
CA LEU A 302 13.27 -0.21 -8.65
C LEU A 302 14.40 0.72 -9.07
N GLN A 303 14.15 1.58 -10.06
CA GLN A 303 15.08 2.64 -10.43
C GLN A 303 15.04 3.77 -9.38
N PRO A 304 16.22 4.29 -8.97
CA PRO A 304 16.31 5.34 -7.95
C PRO A 304 15.57 6.61 -8.34
#